data_AF-A0AA38HVE1-F1
#
_entry.id   AF-A0AA38HVE1-F1
#
_cell.length_a   1.000
_cell.length_b   1.000
_cell.length_c   1.000
_cell.angle_alpha   90.00
_cell.angle_beta   90.00
_cell.angle_gamma   90.00
#
_symmetry.space_group_name_H-M   'P 1'
#
loop_
_entity.id
_entity.type
_entity.pdbx_description
1 polymer ?
#
loop_
_entity_poly.entity_id
_entity_poly.type
_entity_poly.pdbx_seq_one_letter_code
_entity_poly.pdbx_strand_id
1 'polypeptide(L)'
;MELDKLQQEKFTNIFRKRYITVNGFTLSERYGDLKQELDNLEVNENDVWICTFPKVGTTWTQEMVWMITNNLDFEGGNVSLDYRSPFVEFSIIYDDREWHEKNPEENNLPPFLHDSIGYYKSLRSPLVVKTHLPLDLLPMQIRDGVKKPKIIYIARDPRDACISYYHHSRLIEGFKGNFEEFCELFLAGKVMYAPF
;
A
#
# COMPACT_ATOMS: atom_id res chain seq x y z
N MET A 1 24.45 -3.82 -5.18
CA MET A 1 24.77 -3.76 -6.62
C MET A 1 24.17 -4.94 -7.38
N GLU A 2 24.44 -6.20 -6.98
CA GLU A 2 23.84 -7.37 -7.64
C GLU A 2 22.34 -7.51 -7.34
N LEU A 3 21.94 -7.41 -6.06
CA LEU A 3 20.54 -7.50 -5.65
C LEU A 3 19.67 -6.32 -6.11
N ASP A 4 20.25 -5.11 -6.23
CA ASP A 4 19.51 -3.95 -6.76
C ASP A 4 19.19 -4.14 -8.25
N LYS A 5 20.14 -4.71 -9.01
CA LYS A 5 19.93 -5.07 -10.41
C LYS A 5 18.88 -6.17 -10.53
N LEU A 6 18.95 -7.19 -9.67
CA LEU A 6 17.96 -8.26 -9.62
C LEU A 6 16.56 -7.72 -9.32
N GLN A 7 16.42 -6.86 -8.30
CA GLN A 7 15.16 -6.19 -7.95
C GLN A 7 14.59 -5.45 -9.16
N GLN A 8 15.41 -4.60 -9.78
CA GLN A 8 15.00 -3.81 -10.94
C GLN A 8 14.57 -4.72 -12.10
N GLU A 9 15.33 -5.77 -12.42
CA GLU A 9 15.01 -6.69 -13.51
C GLU A 9 13.71 -7.46 -13.26
N LYS A 10 13.50 -7.94 -12.02
CA LYS A 10 12.40 -8.86 -11.73
C LYS A 10 11.08 -8.18 -11.39
N PHE A 11 11.09 -6.97 -10.79
CA PHE A 11 9.86 -6.31 -10.33
C PHE A 11 9.33 -5.23 -11.28
N THR A 12 10.09 -4.79 -12.28
CA THR A 12 9.72 -3.60 -13.04
C THR A 12 8.88 -3.90 -14.28
N ASN A 13 7.95 -2.98 -14.53
CA ASN A 13 7.03 -2.97 -15.65
C ASN A 13 6.50 -1.54 -15.86
N ILE A 14 5.52 -1.38 -16.76
CA ILE A 14 4.98 -0.06 -17.11
C ILE A 14 4.37 0.71 -15.92
N PHE A 15 3.90 0.01 -14.87
CA PHE A 15 3.30 0.61 -13.68
C PHE A 15 4.25 0.68 -12.48
N ARG A 16 5.37 -0.04 -12.53
CA ARG A 16 6.38 -0.13 -11.45
C ARG A 16 7.75 0.08 -12.06
N LYS A 17 8.22 1.32 -12.04
CA LYS A 17 9.40 1.73 -12.83
C LYS A 17 10.70 1.51 -12.09
N ARG A 18 10.76 1.85 -10.81
CA ARG A 18 11.99 1.76 -9.99
C ARG A 18 11.68 1.75 -8.51
N TYR A 19 12.63 1.23 -7.72
CA TYR A 19 12.62 1.29 -6.27
C TYR A 19 13.73 2.19 -5.73
N ILE A 20 13.44 2.86 -4.62
CA ILE A 20 14.33 3.76 -3.87
C ILE A 20 14.35 3.37 -2.40
N THR A 21 15.38 3.80 -1.68
CA THR A 21 15.46 3.64 -0.21
C THR A 21 15.11 4.96 0.46
N VAL A 22 14.11 4.95 1.33
CA VAL A 22 13.67 6.11 2.12
C VAL A 22 13.63 5.70 3.59
N ASN A 23 14.40 6.39 4.43
CA ASN A 23 14.52 6.08 5.87
C ASN A 23 14.83 4.60 6.15
N GLY A 24 15.60 3.94 5.27
CA GLY A 24 15.94 2.51 5.40
C GLY A 24 14.89 1.55 4.80
N PHE A 25 13.75 2.05 4.32
CA PHE A 25 12.71 1.24 3.69
C PHE A 25 12.76 1.27 2.17
N THR A 26 12.48 0.15 1.53
CA THR A 26 12.36 0.03 0.07
C THR A 26 10.97 0.49 -0.38
N LEU A 27 10.91 1.53 -1.21
CA LEU A 27 9.68 2.08 -1.76
C LEU A 27 9.78 2.23 -3.28
N SER A 28 8.67 2.46 -3.96
CA SER A 28 8.69 2.87 -5.37
C SER A 28 9.26 4.28 -5.48
N GLU A 29 9.85 4.61 -6.63
CA GLU A 29 10.31 5.99 -6.90
C GLU A 29 9.17 7.01 -6.81
N ARG A 30 7.94 6.60 -7.11
CA ARG A 30 6.72 7.42 -7.07
C ARG A 30 6.40 7.92 -5.65
N TYR A 31 6.93 7.26 -4.61
CA TYR A 31 6.84 7.79 -3.24
C TYR A 31 7.45 9.18 -3.14
N GLY A 32 8.59 9.44 -3.82
CA GLY A 32 9.24 10.76 -3.80
C GLY A 32 8.34 11.88 -4.31
N ASP A 33 7.56 11.60 -5.36
CA ASP A 33 6.64 12.56 -5.98
C ASP A 33 5.48 12.93 -5.04
N LEU A 34 4.98 11.96 -4.27
CA LEU A 34 3.78 12.11 -3.42
C LEU A 34 4.10 12.29 -1.93
N LYS A 35 5.38 12.24 -1.55
CA LYS A 35 5.83 12.31 -0.16
C LYS A 35 5.28 13.53 0.56
N GLN A 36 5.42 14.72 -0.04
CA GLN A 36 5.00 15.96 0.59
C GLN A 36 3.48 15.99 0.80
N GLU A 37 2.71 15.44 -0.13
CA GLU A 37 1.26 15.38 0.01
C GLU A 37 0.84 14.40 1.11
N LEU A 38 1.47 13.24 1.16
CA LEU A 38 1.25 12.24 2.20
C LEU A 38 1.66 12.75 3.59
N ASP A 39 2.81 13.41 3.71
CA ASP A 39 3.28 14.00 4.97
C ASP A 39 2.26 15.02 5.51
N ASN A 40 1.68 15.85 4.61
CA ASN A 40 0.73 16.90 4.95
C ASN A 40 -0.73 16.43 4.97
N LEU A 41 -0.99 15.13 4.84
CA LEU A 41 -2.34 14.59 4.87
C LEU A 41 -3.03 14.94 6.20
N GLU A 42 -4.20 15.56 6.11
CA GLU A 42 -5.04 15.80 7.28
C GLU A 42 -5.70 14.49 7.70
N VAL A 43 -5.39 14.05 8.93
CA VAL A 43 -5.86 12.78 9.47
C VAL A 43 -7.06 13.02 10.38
N ASN A 44 -8.13 12.23 10.20
CA ASN A 44 -9.24 12.21 11.13
C ASN A 44 -8.95 11.30 12.32
N GLU A 45 -9.15 11.79 13.54
CA GLU A 45 -8.92 11.02 14.78
C GLU A 45 -9.93 9.88 15.00
N ASN A 46 -11.07 9.92 14.31
CA ASN A 46 -12.09 8.88 14.36
C ASN A 46 -11.84 7.75 13.36
N ASP A 47 -10.89 7.91 12.43
CA ASP A 47 -10.51 6.86 11.51
C ASP A 47 -9.77 5.73 12.25
N VAL A 48 -9.85 4.53 11.68
CA VAL A 48 -9.11 3.34 12.11
C VAL A 48 -8.12 2.98 11.00
N TRP A 49 -6.83 3.03 11.32
CA TRP A 49 -5.74 2.72 10.39
C TRP A 49 -5.27 1.28 10.59
N ILE A 50 -5.38 0.48 9.54
CA ILE A 50 -4.84 -0.88 9.48
C ILE A 50 -3.47 -0.80 8.81
N CYS A 51 -2.43 -0.87 9.64
CA CYS A 51 -1.04 -0.79 9.22
C CYS A 51 -0.45 -2.21 9.18
N THR A 52 0.07 -2.64 8.04
CA THR A 52 0.55 -4.02 7.89
C THR A 52 1.71 -4.12 6.93
N PHE A 53 2.66 -5.02 7.14
CA PHE A 53 3.47 -5.48 6.03
C PHE A 53 2.59 -6.22 4.99
N PRO A 54 2.87 -6.19 3.67
CA PRO A 54 2.09 -6.96 2.71
C PRO A 54 1.94 -8.44 3.10
N LYS A 55 0.73 -8.98 2.89
CA LYS A 55 0.42 -10.43 3.00
C LYS A 55 0.45 -11.04 4.41
N VAL A 56 0.28 -10.20 5.43
CA VAL A 56 0.19 -10.64 6.84
C VAL A 56 -1.23 -10.74 7.39
N GLY A 57 -2.27 -10.59 6.55
CA GLY A 57 -3.68 -10.71 6.98
C GLY A 57 -4.52 -9.44 6.87
N THR A 58 -4.07 -8.46 6.08
CA THR A 58 -4.71 -7.15 5.91
C THR A 58 -6.18 -7.26 5.48
N THR A 59 -6.49 -8.02 4.43
CA THR A 59 -7.84 -8.12 3.86
C THR A 59 -8.89 -8.59 4.87
N TRP A 60 -8.61 -9.67 5.61
CA TRP A 60 -9.51 -10.17 6.64
C TRP A 60 -9.70 -9.15 7.76
N THR A 61 -8.64 -8.44 8.13
CA THR A 61 -8.73 -7.40 9.16
C THR A 61 -9.54 -6.21 8.70
N GLN A 62 -9.39 -5.78 7.45
CA GLN A 62 -10.21 -4.71 6.86
C GLN A 62 -11.69 -5.08 6.91
N GLU A 63 -12.07 -6.29 6.49
CA GLU A 63 -13.49 -6.71 6.54
C GLU A 63 -14.03 -6.78 7.97
N MET A 64 -13.30 -7.40 8.90
CA MET A 64 -13.75 -7.49 10.30
C MET A 64 -13.93 -6.11 10.93
N VAL A 65 -12.94 -5.23 10.76
CA VAL A 65 -12.96 -3.88 11.34
C VAL A 65 -14.03 -3.02 10.67
N TRP A 66 -14.19 -3.13 9.35
CA TRP A 66 -15.24 -2.41 8.63
C TRP A 66 -16.63 -2.85 9.09
N MET A 67 -16.89 -4.15 9.22
CA MET A 67 -18.16 -4.67 9.73
C MET A 67 -18.45 -4.17 11.15
N ILE A 68 -17.46 -4.20 12.05
CA ILE A 68 -17.62 -3.74 13.44
C ILE A 68 -17.92 -2.23 13.48
N THR A 69 -17.20 -1.42 12.69
CA THR A 69 -17.35 0.04 12.69
C THR A 69 -18.62 0.52 12.00
N ASN A 70 -19.20 -0.31 11.12
CA ASN A 70 -20.44 -0.02 10.38
C ASN A 70 -21.64 -0.82 10.92
N ASN A 71 -21.62 -1.21 12.19
CA ASN A 71 -22.74 -1.88 12.88
C ASN A 71 -23.26 -3.14 12.16
N LEU A 72 -22.34 -3.93 11.60
CA LEU A 72 -22.65 -5.15 10.82
C LEU A 72 -23.56 -4.87 9.62
N ASP A 73 -23.36 -3.74 8.93
CA ASP A 73 -24.01 -3.43 7.66
C ASP A 73 -23.53 -4.38 6.54
N PHE A 74 -24.20 -5.52 6.40
CA PHE A 74 -23.88 -6.52 5.38
C PHE A 74 -24.21 -6.04 3.95
N GLU A 75 -25.16 -5.12 3.78
CA GLU A 75 -25.48 -4.58 2.45
C GLU A 75 -24.37 -3.68 1.96
N GLY A 76 -23.92 -2.74 2.81
CA GLY A 76 -22.74 -1.93 2.55
C GLY A 76 -21.50 -2.81 2.39
N GLY A 77 -21.38 -3.88 3.17
CA GLY A 77 -20.30 -4.86 3.08
C GLY A 77 -20.14 -5.54 1.71
N ASN A 78 -21.16 -5.53 0.85
CA ASN A 78 -21.07 -6.06 -0.52
C ASN A 78 -20.33 -5.13 -1.48
N VAL A 79 -20.10 -3.87 -1.11
CA VAL A 79 -19.26 -2.96 -1.91
C VAL A 79 -17.81 -3.46 -1.87
N SER A 80 -17.07 -3.33 -2.97
CA SER A 80 -15.66 -3.76 -3.00
C SER A 80 -14.83 -3.06 -1.90
N LEU A 81 -13.92 -3.82 -1.31
CA LEU A 81 -13.06 -3.36 -0.23
C LEU A 81 -12.20 -2.15 -0.65
N ASP A 82 -11.80 -2.07 -1.92
CA ASP A 82 -11.00 -0.96 -2.44
C ASP A 82 -11.74 0.40 -2.35
N TYR A 83 -13.07 0.39 -2.32
CA TYR A 83 -13.90 1.59 -2.14
C TYR A 83 -14.26 1.86 -0.67
N ARG A 84 -14.41 0.81 0.13
CA ARG A 84 -14.83 0.93 1.54
C ARG A 84 -13.67 1.14 2.51
N SER A 85 -12.48 0.68 2.14
CA SER A 85 -11.28 0.74 2.96
C SER A 85 -10.13 1.31 2.12
N PRO A 86 -10.01 2.65 2.03
CA PRO A 86 -9.09 3.30 1.12
C PRO A 86 -7.65 2.91 1.44
N PHE A 87 -6.90 2.54 0.40
CA PHE A 87 -5.47 2.28 0.46
C PHE A 87 -4.73 3.58 0.12
N VAL A 88 -4.30 4.32 1.15
CA VAL A 88 -3.92 5.75 1.04
C VAL A 88 -2.69 6.00 0.14
N GLU A 89 -1.87 4.98 -0.09
CA GLU A 89 -0.68 5.02 -0.93
C GLU A 89 -0.82 4.20 -2.23
N PHE A 90 -2.03 3.89 -2.69
CA PHE A 90 -2.21 3.10 -3.92
C PHE A 90 -1.53 3.76 -5.14
N SER A 91 -1.68 5.07 -5.32
CA SER A 91 -1.05 5.81 -6.42
C SER A 91 0.48 5.98 -6.25
N ILE A 92 1.04 5.55 -5.12
CA ILE A 92 2.50 5.40 -4.93
C ILE A 92 2.96 4.05 -5.49
N ILE A 93 2.21 2.96 -5.31
CA ILE A 93 2.62 1.63 -5.80
C ILE A 93 2.35 1.41 -7.30
N TYR A 94 1.46 2.21 -7.88
CA TYR A 94 0.97 2.05 -9.24
C TYR A 94 1.08 3.38 -9.99
N ASP A 95 2.11 3.51 -10.83
CA ASP A 95 2.33 4.69 -11.68
C ASP A 95 1.62 4.51 -13.02
N ASP A 96 0.41 5.04 -13.14
CA ASP A 96 -0.43 4.95 -14.33
C ASP A 96 -0.22 6.09 -15.34
N ARG A 97 0.66 7.06 -15.05
CA ARG A 97 0.85 8.27 -15.88
C ARG A 97 1.13 7.94 -17.35
N GLU A 98 2.06 7.03 -17.61
CA GLU A 98 2.42 6.63 -18.97
C GLU A 98 1.26 5.89 -19.68
N TRP A 99 0.46 5.15 -18.92
CA TRP A 99 -0.69 4.45 -19.47
C TRP A 99 -1.80 5.45 -19.81
N HIS A 100 -2.09 6.42 -18.95
CA HIS A 100 -3.08 7.46 -19.21
C HIS A 100 -2.70 8.37 -20.39
N GLU A 101 -1.42 8.74 -20.52
CA GLU A 101 -0.94 9.52 -21.68
C GLU A 101 -1.20 8.79 -23.01
N LYS A 102 -1.15 7.45 -23.01
CA LYS A 102 -1.38 6.61 -24.19
C LYS A 102 -2.85 6.26 -24.43
N ASN A 103 -3.71 6.38 -23.41
CA ASN A 103 -5.13 6.01 -23.47
C ASN A 103 -6.01 7.15 -22.89
N PRO A 104 -5.96 8.37 -23.44
CA PRO A 104 -6.64 9.55 -22.87
C PRO A 104 -8.18 9.43 -22.86
N GLU A 105 -8.74 8.56 -23.69
CA GLU A 105 -10.17 8.23 -23.75
C GLU A 105 -10.64 7.31 -22.61
N GLU A 106 -9.74 6.55 -21.97
CA GLU A 106 -10.08 5.61 -20.90
C GLU A 106 -10.09 6.28 -19.53
N ASN A 107 -11.20 6.97 -19.21
CA ASN A 107 -11.40 7.69 -17.94
C ASN A 107 -12.29 6.96 -16.92
N ASN A 108 -12.71 5.72 -17.20
CA ASN A 108 -13.58 4.94 -16.31
C ASN A 108 -12.82 4.13 -15.25
N LEU A 109 -11.56 4.49 -14.99
CA LEU A 109 -10.75 3.83 -13.97
C LEU A 109 -11.20 4.27 -12.55
N PRO A 110 -11.09 3.39 -11.55
CA PRO A 110 -11.34 3.78 -10.17
C PRO A 110 -10.48 4.97 -9.74
N PRO A 111 -11.04 5.97 -9.03
CA PRO A 111 -10.34 7.24 -8.73
C PRO A 111 -9.06 7.06 -7.90
N PHE A 112 -9.02 6.02 -7.06
CA PHE A 112 -7.86 5.72 -6.22
C PHE A 112 -6.65 5.16 -6.99
N LEU A 113 -6.82 4.72 -8.25
CA LEU A 113 -5.67 4.27 -9.05
C LEU A 113 -4.73 5.45 -9.33
N HIS A 114 -5.31 6.56 -9.76
CA HIS A 114 -4.56 7.78 -10.12
C HIS A 114 -4.24 8.65 -8.90
N ASP A 115 -5.22 8.83 -8.01
CA ASP A 115 -5.10 9.72 -6.86
C ASP A 115 -5.70 9.10 -5.59
N SER A 116 -4.94 8.20 -4.99
CA SER A 116 -5.34 7.54 -3.73
C SER A 116 -5.41 8.47 -2.52
N ILE A 117 -4.58 9.52 -2.48
CA ILE A 117 -4.55 10.50 -1.39
C ILE A 117 -5.76 11.43 -1.51
N GLY A 118 -6.05 11.95 -2.71
CA GLY A 118 -7.26 12.71 -3.00
C GLY A 118 -8.52 11.89 -2.81
N TYR A 119 -8.50 10.60 -3.17
CA TYR A 119 -9.62 9.70 -2.90
C TYR A 119 -9.89 9.60 -1.39
N TYR A 120 -8.89 9.38 -0.54
CA TYR A 120 -9.05 9.42 0.91
C TYR A 120 -9.68 10.75 1.39
N LYS A 121 -9.19 11.90 0.90
CA LYS A 121 -9.71 13.24 1.27
C LYS A 121 -11.17 13.44 0.85
N SER A 122 -11.63 12.76 -0.20
CA SER A 122 -13.00 12.86 -0.71
C SER A 122 -14.02 12.07 0.11
N LEU A 123 -13.56 11.11 0.91
CA LEU A 123 -14.42 10.22 1.70
C LEU A 123 -14.80 10.86 3.03
N ARG A 124 -15.94 10.43 3.56
CA ARG A 124 -16.46 10.92 4.84
C ARG A 124 -16.06 9.98 5.98
N SER A 125 -15.32 10.49 6.96
CA SER A 125 -15.00 9.79 8.21
C SER A 125 -16.25 9.45 9.05
N PRO A 126 -16.19 8.38 9.87
CA PRO A 126 -15.01 7.54 10.16
C PRO A 126 -14.71 6.50 9.07
N LEU A 127 -13.44 6.35 8.72
CA LEU A 127 -12.95 5.40 7.72
C LEU A 127 -12.16 4.25 8.35
N VAL A 128 -12.15 3.11 7.66
CA VAL A 128 -11.19 2.02 7.90
C VAL A 128 -10.09 2.14 6.84
N VAL A 129 -8.98 2.80 7.17
CA VAL A 129 -7.90 3.09 6.24
C VAL A 129 -6.92 1.93 6.19
N LYS A 130 -6.46 1.55 5.00
CA LYS A 130 -5.40 0.57 4.81
C LYS A 130 -4.09 1.27 4.48
N THR A 131 -2.99 0.79 5.05
CA THR A 131 -1.64 1.15 4.64
C THR A 131 -0.65 0.02 4.86
N HIS A 132 0.38 -0.04 4.01
CA HIS A 132 1.58 -0.83 4.16
C HIS A 132 2.81 -0.01 4.56
N LEU A 133 2.66 1.31 4.70
CA LEU A 133 3.73 2.17 5.16
C LEU A 133 4.10 1.85 6.62
N PRO A 134 5.41 1.80 6.93
CA PRO A 134 5.88 1.77 8.31
C PRO A 134 5.54 3.08 9.03
N LEU A 135 5.54 3.04 10.36
CA LEU A 135 5.18 4.19 11.21
C LEU A 135 5.94 5.47 10.84
N ASP A 136 7.23 5.35 10.52
CA ASP A 136 8.11 6.47 10.16
C ASP A 136 7.74 7.16 8.84
N LEU A 137 6.84 6.57 8.06
CA LEU A 137 6.41 7.06 6.75
C LEU A 137 4.90 7.36 6.68
N LEU A 138 4.18 7.22 7.80
CA LEU A 138 2.78 7.68 7.91
C LEU A 138 2.69 9.22 7.84
N PRO A 139 1.49 9.80 7.66
CA PRO A 139 1.29 11.25 7.75
C PRO A 139 1.90 11.88 9.00
N MET A 140 2.45 13.10 8.87
CA MET A 140 3.14 13.80 9.96
C MET A 140 2.24 13.99 11.18
N GLN A 141 0.95 14.23 10.98
CA GLN A 141 -0.01 14.39 12.09
C GLN A 141 -0.09 13.15 12.99
N ILE A 142 0.07 11.93 12.43
CA ILE A 142 0.13 10.68 13.20
C ILE A 142 1.50 10.56 13.89
N ARG A 143 2.58 10.82 13.16
CA ARG A 143 3.97 10.67 13.64
C ARG A 143 4.31 11.61 14.80
N ASP A 144 3.87 12.87 14.71
CA ASP A 144 4.09 13.89 15.74
C ASP A 144 3.03 13.83 16.86
N GLY A 145 2.04 12.93 16.74
CA GLY A 145 0.99 12.74 17.74
C GLY A 145 -0.03 13.87 17.83
N VAL A 146 -0.07 14.78 16.84
CA VAL A 146 -1.08 15.83 16.69
C VAL A 146 -2.47 15.22 16.53
N LYS A 147 -2.56 14.14 15.75
CA LYS A 147 -3.75 13.29 15.62
C LYS A 147 -3.42 11.90 16.13
N LYS A 148 -4.40 11.28 16.81
CA LYS A 148 -4.26 9.96 17.42
C LYS A 148 -5.40 9.04 16.97
N PRO A 149 -5.49 8.71 15.67
CA PRO A 149 -6.43 7.72 15.21
C PRO A 149 -6.14 6.36 15.87
N LYS A 150 -7.11 5.44 15.81
CA LYS A 150 -6.85 4.07 16.24
C LYS A 150 -5.97 3.38 15.20
N ILE A 151 -4.91 2.72 15.64
CA ILE A 151 -4.01 1.95 14.76
C ILE A 151 -4.13 0.47 15.13
N ILE A 152 -4.42 -0.37 14.13
CA ILE A 152 -4.39 -1.82 14.22
C ILE A 152 -3.21 -2.30 13.38
N TYR A 153 -2.22 -2.90 14.04
CA TYR A 153 -1.09 -3.52 13.38
C TYR A 153 -1.24 -5.04 13.36
N ILE A 154 -0.97 -5.67 12.21
CA ILE A 154 -0.97 -7.13 12.09
C ILE A 154 0.43 -7.60 11.71
N ALA A 155 0.91 -8.62 12.42
CA ALA A 155 2.14 -9.33 12.13
C ALA A 155 1.84 -10.81 11.82
N ARG A 156 2.72 -11.43 11.05
CA ARG A 156 2.68 -12.85 10.71
C ARG A 156 4.10 -13.40 10.79
N ASP A 157 4.24 -14.73 10.89
CA ASP A 157 5.53 -15.37 10.70
C ASP A 157 6.19 -14.89 9.39
N PRO A 158 7.43 -14.38 9.42
CA PRO A 158 8.09 -13.82 8.24
C PRO A 158 8.30 -14.84 7.13
N ARG A 159 8.42 -16.14 7.46
CA ARG A 159 8.58 -17.22 6.47
C ARG A 159 7.31 -17.37 5.65
N ASP A 160 6.17 -17.38 6.33
CA ASP A 160 4.86 -17.45 5.68
C ASP A 160 4.52 -16.16 4.91
N ALA A 161 4.87 -15.01 5.48
CA ALA A 161 4.71 -13.71 4.82
C ALA A 161 5.53 -13.67 3.52
N CYS A 162 6.78 -14.12 3.54
CA CYS A 162 7.65 -14.21 2.36
C CYS A 162 7.03 -15.11 1.27
N ILE A 163 6.58 -16.32 1.62
CA ILE A 163 5.94 -17.24 0.65
C ILE A 163 4.68 -16.63 0.04
N SER A 164 3.81 -16.06 0.88
CA SER A 164 2.57 -15.43 0.40
C SER A 164 2.86 -14.20 -0.46
N TYR A 165 3.89 -13.43 -0.11
CA TYR A 165 4.29 -12.25 -0.86
C TYR A 165 4.93 -12.60 -2.21
N TYR A 166 5.69 -13.68 -2.30
CA TYR A 166 6.16 -14.21 -3.57
C TYR A 166 5.00 -14.49 -4.54
N HIS A 167 3.99 -15.25 -4.11
CA HIS A 167 2.84 -15.58 -4.96
C HIS A 167 2.02 -14.35 -5.35
N HIS A 168 1.83 -13.41 -4.42
CA HIS A 168 1.16 -12.14 -4.72
C HIS A 168 1.95 -11.32 -5.74
N SER A 169 3.27 -11.23 -5.59
CA SER A 169 4.14 -10.46 -6.48
C SER A 169 4.14 -11.04 -7.89
N ARG A 170 4.14 -12.38 -8.01
CA ARG A 170 4.00 -13.10 -9.29
C ARG A 170 2.66 -12.79 -9.98
N LEU A 171 1.56 -12.76 -9.21
CA LEU A 171 0.21 -12.64 -9.75
C LEU A 171 -0.19 -11.19 -10.07
N ILE A 172 0.14 -10.24 -9.19
CA ILE A 172 -0.40 -8.87 -9.21
C ILE A 172 0.68 -7.84 -9.49
N GLU A 173 1.90 -8.02 -8.98
CA GLU A 173 2.97 -7.01 -9.12
C GLU A 173 3.80 -7.19 -10.39
N GLY A 174 3.68 -8.35 -11.05
CA GLY A 174 4.43 -8.68 -12.26
C GLY A 174 5.86 -9.17 -11.99
N PHE A 175 6.13 -9.73 -10.81
CA PHE A 175 7.42 -10.32 -10.49
C PHE A 175 7.75 -11.48 -11.43
N LYS A 176 8.95 -11.49 -12.01
CA LYS A 176 9.36 -12.46 -13.04
C LYS A 176 10.34 -13.53 -12.55
N GLY A 177 10.81 -13.44 -11.31
CA GLY A 177 11.78 -14.38 -10.73
C GLY A 177 11.17 -15.66 -10.17
N ASN A 178 12.04 -16.54 -9.66
CA ASN A 178 11.68 -17.73 -8.87
C ASN A 178 11.58 -17.42 -7.37
N PHE A 179 11.28 -18.43 -6.56
CA PHE A 179 11.08 -18.23 -5.12
C PHE A 179 12.40 -17.94 -4.39
N GLU A 180 13.50 -18.56 -4.80
CA GLU A 180 14.83 -18.37 -4.22
C GLU A 180 15.30 -16.91 -4.40
N GLU A 181 15.21 -16.37 -5.61
CA GLU A 181 15.49 -14.97 -5.93
C GLU A 181 14.60 -14.02 -5.12
N PHE A 182 13.32 -14.34 -4.98
CA PHE A 182 12.41 -13.54 -4.16
C PHE A 182 12.81 -13.56 -2.67
N CYS A 183 13.17 -14.74 -2.15
CA CYS A 183 13.58 -14.92 -0.77
C CYS A 183 14.86 -14.12 -0.46
N GLU A 184 15.84 -14.14 -1.36
CA GLU A 184 17.06 -13.31 -1.26
C GLU A 184 16.72 -11.82 -1.20
N LEU A 185 15.84 -11.34 -2.07
CA LEU A 185 15.38 -9.95 -2.07
C LEU A 185 14.60 -9.61 -0.79
N PHE A 186 13.73 -10.49 -0.31
CA PHE A 186 12.97 -10.31 0.92
C PHE A 186 13.90 -10.18 2.14
N LEU A 187 14.84 -11.12 2.30
CA LEU A 187 15.81 -11.12 3.41
C LEU A 187 16.77 -9.93 3.36
N ALA A 188 17.09 -9.44 2.15
CA ALA A 188 17.92 -8.26 1.96
C ALA A 188 17.17 -6.92 2.13
N GLY A 189 15.87 -6.94 2.43
CA GLY A 189 15.05 -5.73 2.55
C GLY A 189 14.79 -5.03 1.22
N LYS A 190 14.83 -5.77 0.11
CA LYS A 190 14.71 -5.29 -1.28
C LYS A 190 13.36 -5.59 -1.93
N VAL A 191 12.33 -5.90 -1.14
CA VAL A 191 10.93 -5.91 -1.63
C VAL A 191 10.21 -4.65 -1.14
N MET A 192 9.10 -4.27 -1.75
CA MET A 192 8.36 -3.07 -1.35
C MET A 192 8.00 -3.11 0.14
N TYR A 193 8.14 -1.97 0.82
CA TYR A 193 7.95 -1.75 2.26
C TYR A 193 8.97 -2.43 3.19
N ALA A 194 9.89 -3.24 2.68
CA ALA A 194 10.88 -3.93 3.50
C ALA A 194 11.98 -2.98 4.00
N PRO A 195 12.71 -3.31 5.08
CA PRO A 195 12.74 -4.60 5.80
C PRO A 195 11.42 -4.96 6.50
N PHE A 196 11.15 -6.26 6.64
CA PHE A 196 9.99 -6.81 7.36
C PHE A 196 10.05 -6.51 8.87
#